data_AF-A0A1S0ZA95-F1
#
_entry.id   AF-A0A1S0ZA95-F1
#
_cell.length_a   1.000
_cell.length_b   1.000
_cell.length_c   1.000
_cell.angle_alpha   90.00
_cell.angle_beta   90.00
_cell.angle_gamma   90.00
#
_symmetry.space_group_name_H-M   'P 1'
#
loop_
_entity.id
_entity.type
_entity.pdbx_description
1 polymer ?
#
loop_
_entity_poly.entity_id
_entity_poly.type
_entity_poly.pdbx_seq_one_letter_code
_entity_poly.pdbx_strand_id
1 'polypeptide(L)'
;MKKAMLIINPTSGGEKALDYKVKLENKAKDYFEHVETKITEKALDATHFAEEASREQYDAVVVFGGDGTVNEVISGIAERDYIPKLGIIPGGTGNLITKLLEINQDIDGAIDELDFNLTNKIDIGKANDNYFGYIFSIGSLPEAIHNVEIEDKTKFGILAYAVNTMKSVMTDQVFNIKVETENGNYDGEASHVLVLLTNYFADKKIFEENKDGYANILILKDASLFSKLSVIPDLLKGDVVGNDNIEYIRARTIKISSDSELESDVDGDKSDNLPVEIKVLGQHIEVFSQPKE
;
A
#
# COMPACT_ATOMS: atom_id res chain seq x y z
N MET A 1 -18.34 -15.31 21.67
CA MET A 1 -17.56 -14.32 22.42
C MET A 1 -16.76 -13.53 21.42
N LYS A 2 -16.79 -12.19 21.48
CA LYS A 2 -16.03 -11.36 20.53
C LYS A 2 -14.54 -11.34 20.90
N LYS A 3 -13.66 -11.67 19.95
CA LYS A 3 -12.21 -11.81 20.17
C LYS A 3 -11.43 -10.83 19.28
N ALA A 4 -10.40 -10.19 19.85
CA ALA A 4 -9.44 -9.40 19.10
C ALA A 4 -8.00 -9.84 19.40
N MET A 5 -7.17 -9.89 18.37
CA MET A 5 -5.72 -10.09 18.50
C MET A 5 -5.00 -8.79 18.20
N LEU A 6 -4.15 -8.34 19.11
CA LEU A 6 -3.25 -7.23 18.91
C LEU A 6 -1.88 -7.79 18.50
N ILE A 7 -1.36 -7.38 17.36
CA ILE A 7 -0.03 -7.76 16.87
C ILE A 7 0.85 -6.51 16.94
N ILE A 8 1.86 -6.51 17.80
CA ILE A 8 2.71 -5.34 18.03
C ILE A 8 4.13 -5.66 17.59
N ASN A 9 4.65 -4.85 16.65
CA ASN A 9 6.07 -4.84 16.35
C ASN A 9 6.81 -3.91 17.32
N PRO A 10 7.66 -4.43 18.21
CA PRO A 10 8.29 -3.62 19.26
C PRO A 10 9.28 -2.57 18.72
N THR A 11 9.81 -2.74 17.50
CA THR A 11 10.74 -1.78 16.89
C THR A 11 10.02 -0.61 16.20
N SER A 12 8.69 -0.67 16.10
CA SER A 12 7.88 0.37 15.48
C SER A 12 7.64 1.57 16.40
N GLY A 13 7.26 2.71 15.83
CA GLY A 13 7.01 3.97 16.54
C GLY A 13 8.28 4.58 17.15
N GLY A 14 9.43 4.35 16.51
CA GLY A 14 10.74 4.73 17.08
C GLY A 14 11.06 3.93 18.34
N GLU A 15 10.81 2.62 18.31
CA GLU A 15 11.00 1.67 19.43
C GLU A 15 10.08 1.92 20.66
N LYS A 16 8.99 2.67 20.46
CA LYS A 16 8.02 3.01 21.53
C LYS A 16 6.70 2.25 21.43
N ALA A 17 6.52 1.36 20.46
CA ALA A 17 5.23 0.66 20.28
C ALA A 17 4.73 -0.05 21.55
N LEU A 18 5.64 -0.61 22.36
CA LEU A 18 5.28 -1.28 23.61
C LEU A 18 4.78 -0.32 24.71
N ASP A 19 5.16 0.96 24.67
CA ASP A 19 4.66 1.97 25.62
C ASP A 19 3.14 2.17 25.46
N TYR A 20 2.62 1.96 24.24
CA TYR A 20 1.20 2.08 23.91
C TYR A 20 0.41 0.78 24.11
N LYS A 21 1.06 -0.33 24.44
CA LYS A 21 0.41 -1.66 24.58
C LYS A 21 -0.81 -1.60 25.49
N VAL A 22 -0.67 -1.01 26.69
CA VAL A 22 -1.76 -0.94 27.67
C VAL A 22 -2.90 -0.05 27.17
N LYS A 23 -2.58 1.06 26.48
CA LYS A 23 -3.58 1.96 25.89
C LYS A 23 -4.40 1.21 24.84
N LEU A 24 -3.74 0.48 23.94
CA LEU A 24 -4.38 -0.30 22.89
C LEU A 24 -5.20 -1.47 23.43
N GLU A 25 -4.68 -2.19 24.44
CA GLU A 25 -5.43 -3.25 25.12
C GLU A 25 -6.70 -2.74 25.79
N ASN A 26 -6.64 -1.59 26.46
CA ASN A 26 -7.81 -0.99 27.09
C ASN A 26 -8.82 -0.56 26.03
N LYS A 27 -8.37 0.10 24.96
CA LYS A 27 -9.21 0.50 23.83
C LYS A 27 -9.94 -0.71 23.22
N ALA A 28 -9.26 -1.85 23.03
CA ALA A 28 -9.88 -3.06 22.49
C ALA A 28 -10.85 -3.72 23.50
N LYS A 29 -10.53 -3.74 24.80
CA LYS A 29 -11.40 -4.34 25.84
C LYS A 29 -12.76 -3.66 25.98
N ASP A 30 -12.89 -2.42 25.53
CA ASP A 30 -14.18 -1.72 25.47
C ASP A 30 -15.14 -2.34 24.42
N TYR A 31 -14.62 -3.13 23.46
CA TYR A 31 -15.39 -3.69 22.33
C TYR A 31 -15.37 -5.22 22.25
N PHE A 32 -14.35 -5.87 22.81
CA PHE A 32 -14.14 -7.32 22.72
C PHE A 32 -14.06 -7.96 24.11
N GLU A 33 -14.68 -9.14 24.25
CA GLU A 33 -14.70 -9.91 25.50
C GLU A 33 -13.36 -10.60 25.78
N HIS A 34 -12.61 -10.90 24.71
CA HIS A 34 -11.28 -11.47 24.78
C HIS A 34 -10.31 -10.66 23.92
N VAL A 35 -9.23 -10.20 24.53
CA VAL A 35 -8.15 -9.48 23.85
C VAL A 35 -6.84 -10.19 24.15
N GLU A 36 -6.19 -10.67 23.10
CA GLU A 36 -4.86 -11.30 23.17
C GLU A 36 -3.84 -10.39 22.49
N THR A 37 -2.67 -10.25 23.09
CA THR A 37 -1.56 -9.48 22.51
C THR A 37 -0.41 -10.40 22.15
N LYS A 38 0.02 -10.37 20.89
CA LYS A 38 1.23 -11.02 20.38
C LYS A 38 2.27 -9.94 20.04
N ILE A 39 3.52 -10.19 20.40
CA ILE A 39 4.65 -9.30 20.12
C ILE A 39 5.54 -10.02 19.11
N THR A 40 5.89 -9.38 18.00
CA THR A 40 6.78 -9.98 17.00
C THR A 40 8.23 -9.97 17.48
N GLU A 41 8.97 -11.03 17.18
CA GLU A 41 10.40 -11.15 17.50
C GLU A 41 11.26 -11.17 16.23
N LYS A 42 10.70 -11.62 15.11
CA LYS A 42 11.37 -11.75 13.81
C LYS A 42 10.39 -11.59 12.64
N ALA A 43 10.96 -11.50 11.44
CA ALA A 43 10.19 -11.51 10.20
C ALA A 43 9.26 -12.74 10.12
N LEU A 44 8.08 -12.53 9.54
CA LEU A 44 6.97 -13.47 9.39
C LEU A 44 6.21 -13.82 10.68
N ASP A 45 6.60 -13.32 11.85
CA ASP A 45 5.82 -13.55 13.06
C ASP A 45 4.42 -12.93 12.95
N ALA A 46 4.29 -11.72 12.39
CA ALA A 46 2.98 -11.09 12.22
C ALA A 46 2.12 -11.87 11.21
N THR A 47 2.74 -12.46 10.19
CA THR A 47 2.06 -13.37 9.25
C THR A 47 1.48 -14.57 9.99
N HIS A 48 2.29 -15.28 10.77
CA HIS A 48 1.86 -16.48 11.49
C HIS A 48 0.78 -16.17 12.56
N PHE A 49 0.91 -15.05 13.28
CA PHE A 49 -0.10 -14.63 14.25
C PHE A 49 -1.43 -14.28 13.56
N ALA A 50 -1.39 -13.63 12.41
CA ALA A 50 -2.59 -13.29 11.66
C ALA A 50 -3.26 -14.52 11.03
N GLU A 51 -2.48 -15.51 10.58
CA GLU A 51 -2.99 -16.83 10.18
C GLU A 51 -3.67 -17.58 11.34
N GLU A 52 -3.08 -17.55 12.54
CA GLU A 52 -3.69 -18.09 13.77
C GLU A 52 -5.01 -17.39 14.08
N ALA A 53 -5.04 -16.05 14.02
CA ALA A 53 -6.25 -15.26 14.24
C ALA A 53 -7.36 -15.61 13.24
N SER A 54 -7.01 -15.81 11.96
CA SER A 54 -7.94 -16.27 10.92
C SER A 54 -8.48 -17.68 11.22
N ARG A 55 -7.60 -18.64 11.49
CA ARG A 55 -7.97 -20.04 11.79
C ARG A 55 -8.87 -20.15 13.02
N GLU A 56 -8.60 -19.34 14.02
CA GLU A 56 -9.38 -19.31 15.26
C GLU A 56 -10.58 -18.35 15.20
N GLN A 57 -10.83 -17.72 14.06
CA GLN A 57 -11.96 -16.84 13.80
C GLN A 57 -12.05 -15.68 14.81
N TYR A 58 -10.95 -14.97 15.00
CA TYR A 58 -10.93 -13.71 15.74
C TYR A 58 -11.75 -12.65 15.00
N ASP A 59 -12.61 -11.89 15.67
CA ASP A 59 -13.41 -10.85 15.00
C ASP A 59 -12.55 -9.70 14.45
N ALA A 60 -11.40 -9.45 15.08
CA ALA A 60 -10.47 -8.40 14.68
C ALA A 60 -9.00 -8.79 14.88
N VAL A 61 -8.15 -8.31 13.99
CA VAL A 61 -6.70 -8.22 14.16
C VAL A 61 -6.31 -6.75 14.11
N VAL A 62 -5.65 -6.25 15.14
CA VAL A 62 -5.12 -4.88 15.18
C VAL A 62 -3.61 -4.94 15.15
N VAL A 63 -3.01 -4.36 14.14
CA VAL A 63 -1.55 -4.30 13.98
C VAL A 63 -1.02 -2.93 14.40
N PHE A 64 0.02 -2.92 15.22
CA PHE A 64 0.87 -1.76 15.44
C PHE A 64 2.21 -2.04 14.76
N GLY A 65 2.44 -1.40 13.61
CA GLY A 65 3.70 -1.50 12.89
C GLY A 65 3.83 -0.56 11.70
N GLY A 66 4.97 -0.64 11.01
CA GLY A 66 5.15 -0.02 9.70
C GLY A 66 4.59 -0.84 8.54
N ASP A 67 4.83 -0.40 7.30
CA ASP A 67 4.29 -1.00 6.08
C ASP A 67 4.56 -2.51 5.99
N GLY A 68 5.80 -2.96 6.23
CA GLY A 68 6.13 -4.39 6.21
C GLY A 68 5.38 -5.22 7.26
N THR A 69 5.17 -4.71 8.48
CA THR A 69 4.37 -5.43 9.50
C THR A 69 2.89 -5.49 9.13
N VAL A 70 2.36 -4.41 8.54
CA VAL A 70 0.99 -4.39 8.01
C VAL A 70 0.85 -5.39 6.86
N ASN A 71 1.84 -5.45 5.97
CA ASN A 71 1.88 -6.38 4.85
C ASN A 71 1.93 -7.84 5.31
N GLU A 72 2.72 -8.16 6.33
CA GLU A 72 2.73 -9.49 6.95
C GLU A 72 1.34 -9.88 7.47
N VAL A 73 0.64 -8.97 8.15
CA VAL A 73 -0.72 -9.24 8.64
C VAL A 73 -1.69 -9.45 7.48
N ILE A 74 -1.65 -8.60 6.44
CA ILE A 74 -2.46 -8.76 5.22
C ILE A 74 -2.19 -10.14 4.60
N SER A 75 -0.93 -10.53 4.45
CA SER A 75 -0.51 -11.81 3.89
C SER A 75 -1.01 -13.00 4.71
N GLY A 76 -1.05 -12.87 6.04
CA GLY A 76 -1.57 -13.91 6.92
C GLY A 76 -3.09 -14.10 6.82
N ILE A 77 -3.86 -13.04 6.56
CA ILE A 77 -5.34 -13.09 6.54
C ILE A 77 -5.96 -13.14 5.13
N ALA A 78 -5.23 -12.73 4.10
CA ALA A 78 -5.75 -12.70 2.74
C ALA A 78 -6.06 -14.12 2.23
N GLU A 79 -7.20 -14.25 1.55
CA GLU A 79 -7.63 -15.50 0.88
C GLU A 79 -7.82 -16.69 1.85
N ARG A 80 -8.01 -16.42 3.14
CA ARG A 80 -8.40 -17.42 4.14
C ARG A 80 -9.91 -17.64 4.17
N ASP A 81 -10.34 -18.79 4.68
CA ASP A 81 -11.76 -19.13 4.86
C ASP A 81 -12.50 -18.13 5.76
N TYR A 82 -11.78 -17.54 6.71
CA TYR A 82 -12.28 -16.48 7.59
C TYR A 82 -11.28 -15.33 7.62
N ILE A 83 -11.74 -14.12 7.28
CA ILE A 83 -10.89 -12.92 7.24
C ILE A 83 -11.30 -12.01 8.41
N PRO A 84 -10.47 -11.85 9.46
CA PRO A 84 -10.74 -10.90 10.54
C PRO A 84 -10.73 -9.47 10.01
N LYS A 85 -11.47 -8.58 10.67
CA LYS A 85 -11.37 -7.14 10.39
C LYS A 85 -10.02 -6.60 10.82
N LEU A 86 -9.43 -5.71 10.04
CA LEU A 86 -8.08 -5.19 10.27
C LEU A 86 -8.13 -3.80 10.92
N GLY A 87 -7.47 -3.62 12.06
CA GLY A 87 -7.14 -2.29 12.60
C GLY A 87 -5.66 -2.00 12.40
N ILE A 88 -5.30 -0.76 12.10
CA ILE A 88 -3.91 -0.39 11.83
C ILE A 88 -3.55 0.83 12.68
N ILE A 89 -2.51 0.69 13.52
CA ILE A 89 -1.85 1.79 14.21
C ILE A 89 -0.52 2.05 13.50
N PRO A 90 -0.33 3.22 12.87
CA PRO A 90 0.88 3.51 12.10
C PRO A 90 2.10 3.61 13.01
N GLY A 91 3.13 2.82 12.70
CA GLY A 91 4.39 2.79 13.45
C GLY A 91 5.63 2.82 12.56
N GLY A 92 5.49 2.98 11.25
CA GLY A 92 6.60 3.12 10.30
C GLY A 92 6.83 4.57 9.88
N THR A 93 7.76 4.75 8.95
CA THR A 93 8.04 6.06 8.33
C THR A 93 7.16 6.29 7.09
N GLY A 94 7.00 5.26 6.25
CA GLY A 94 6.19 5.27 5.03
C GLY A 94 4.70 5.38 5.32
N ASN A 95 4.14 4.38 5.99
CA ASN A 95 2.75 4.28 6.41
C ASN A 95 1.77 4.50 5.24
N LEU A 96 2.08 3.90 4.08
CA LEU A 96 1.43 4.18 2.80
C LEU A 96 -0.06 3.84 2.85
N ILE A 97 -0.41 2.67 3.37
CA ILE A 97 -1.81 2.22 3.47
C ILE A 97 -2.59 3.09 4.46
N THR A 98 -2.01 3.46 5.61
CA THR A 98 -2.74 4.27 6.61
C THR A 98 -2.94 5.70 6.13
N LYS A 99 -1.96 6.29 5.41
CA LYS A 99 -2.12 7.57 4.70
C LYS A 99 -3.22 7.49 3.64
N LEU A 100 -3.26 6.39 2.88
CA LEU A 100 -4.34 6.16 1.91
C LEU A 100 -5.71 6.05 2.60
N LEU A 101 -5.79 5.47 3.79
CA LEU A 101 -7.03 5.30 4.55
C LEU A 101 -7.36 6.47 5.50
N GLU A 102 -6.59 7.56 5.43
CA GLU A 102 -6.75 8.74 6.29
C GLU A 102 -6.74 8.42 7.79
N ILE A 103 -6.04 7.35 8.16
CA ILE A 103 -5.77 7.03 9.56
C ILE A 103 -4.76 8.06 10.09
N ASN A 104 -5.02 8.57 11.29
CA ASN A 104 -4.16 9.55 11.94
C ASN A 104 -2.73 9.02 12.05
N GLN A 105 -1.75 9.83 11.65
CA GLN A 105 -0.34 9.45 11.65
C GLN A 105 0.34 9.66 13.02
N ASP A 106 -0.31 10.40 13.92
CA ASP A 106 0.04 10.42 15.34
C ASP A 106 -0.47 9.14 16.01
N ILE A 107 0.40 8.45 16.74
CA ILE A 107 0.08 7.14 17.36
C ILE A 107 -1.05 7.29 18.38
N ASP A 108 -1.00 8.31 19.23
CA ASP A 108 -2.03 8.55 20.24
C ASP A 108 -3.38 8.83 19.57
N GLY A 109 -3.38 9.72 18.57
CA GLY A 109 -4.54 10.03 17.74
C GLY A 109 -5.11 8.80 17.03
N ALA A 110 -4.28 7.96 16.43
CA ALA A 110 -4.71 6.74 15.76
C ALA A 110 -5.43 5.77 16.70
N ILE A 111 -4.90 5.59 17.92
CA ILE A 111 -5.54 4.75 18.95
C ILE A 111 -6.85 5.37 19.42
N ASP A 112 -6.88 6.68 19.61
CA ASP A 112 -8.06 7.39 20.11
C ASP A 112 -9.20 7.39 19.09
N GLU A 113 -8.88 7.55 17.80
CA GLU A 113 -9.82 7.56 16.68
C GLU A 113 -10.27 6.17 16.21
N LEU A 114 -9.55 5.10 16.59
CA LEU A 114 -9.92 3.72 16.22
C LEU A 114 -11.32 3.38 16.74
N ASP A 115 -12.29 3.22 15.83
CA ASP A 115 -13.67 2.81 16.14
C ASP A 115 -13.97 1.46 15.50
N PHE A 116 -14.17 0.44 16.35
CA PHE A 116 -14.45 -0.93 15.92
C PHE A 116 -15.86 -1.14 15.33
N ASN A 117 -16.68 -0.10 15.25
CA ASN A 117 -17.97 -0.13 14.55
C ASN A 117 -17.90 0.46 13.15
N LEU A 118 -16.83 1.16 12.80
CA LEU A 118 -16.68 1.84 11.53
C LEU A 118 -15.66 1.10 10.67
N THR A 119 -16.13 0.54 9.56
CA THR A 119 -15.27 -0.20 8.64
C THR A 119 -15.42 0.24 7.21
N ASN A 120 -14.32 0.21 6.47
CA ASN A 120 -14.26 0.35 5.03
C ASN A 120 -13.69 -0.92 4.39
N LYS A 121 -14.17 -1.27 3.19
CA LYS A 121 -13.59 -2.39 2.42
C LYS A 121 -12.49 -1.88 1.50
N ILE A 122 -11.36 -2.56 1.50
CA ILE A 122 -10.21 -2.21 0.66
C ILE A 122 -9.91 -3.33 -0.31
N ASP A 123 -9.35 -2.94 -1.46
CA ASP A 123 -8.80 -3.87 -2.42
C ASP A 123 -7.40 -4.28 -1.95
N ILE A 124 -6.99 -5.50 -2.27
CA ILE A 124 -5.63 -6.01 -2.05
C ILE A 124 -5.11 -6.56 -3.37
N GLY A 125 -3.84 -6.32 -3.66
CA GLY A 125 -3.15 -6.89 -4.79
C GLY A 125 -2.40 -8.14 -4.36
N LYS A 126 -2.42 -9.16 -5.20
CA LYS A 126 -1.60 -10.36 -5.04
C LYS A 126 -0.63 -10.42 -6.21
N ALA A 127 0.67 -10.33 -5.95
CA ALA A 127 1.75 -10.45 -6.91
C ALA A 127 2.47 -11.79 -6.68
N ASN A 128 2.22 -12.77 -7.55
CA ASN A 128 2.58 -14.18 -7.31
C ASN A 128 2.07 -14.66 -5.93
N ASP A 129 2.98 -14.97 -5.01
CA ASP A 129 2.66 -15.39 -3.63
C ASP A 129 2.70 -14.23 -2.62
N ASN A 130 3.12 -13.04 -3.03
CA ASN A 130 3.20 -11.83 -2.20
C ASN A 130 1.91 -11.01 -2.31
N TYR A 131 1.61 -10.21 -1.28
CA TYR A 131 0.46 -9.29 -1.28
C TYR A 131 0.92 -7.84 -1.17
N PHE A 132 0.06 -6.91 -1.55
CA PHE A 132 0.26 -5.47 -1.38
C PHE A 132 -1.07 -4.74 -1.20
N GLY A 133 -1.09 -3.68 -0.41
CA GLY A 133 -2.28 -2.88 -0.12
C GLY A 133 -2.30 -1.52 -0.83
N TYR A 134 -1.18 -1.08 -1.41
CA TYR A 134 -1.08 0.23 -2.04
C TYR A 134 -0.52 0.17 -3.46
N ILE A 135 0.72 -0.29 -3.61
CA ILE A 135 1.47 -0.19 -4.86
C ILE A 135 2.35 -1.41 -5.12
N PHE A 136 2.38 -1.85 -6.39
CA PHE A 136 3.44 -2.67 -6.93
C PHE A 136 4.24 -1.85 -7.95
N SER A 137 5.55 -2.03 -8.02
CA SER A 137 6.39 -1.28 -8.95
C SER A 137 7.59 -2.04 -9.51
N ILE A 138 8.06 -1.57 -10.68
CA ILE A 138 9.31 -1.98 -11.33
C ILE A 138 10.02 -0.70 -11.77
N GLY A 139 11.34 -0.67 -11.62
CA GLY A 139 12.14 0.56 -11.66
C GLY A 139 12.32 1.12 -10.24
N SER A 140 13.33 1.97 -10.05
CA SER A 140 13.64 2.49 -8.71
C SER A 140 12.51 3.39 -8.23
N LEU A 141 11.84 3.04 -7.12
CA LEU A 141 11.04 4.03 -6.41
C LEU A 141 11.99 4.99 -5.69
N PRO A 142 11.72 6.31 -5.73
CA PRO A 142 12.48 7.24 -4.91
C PRO A 142 12.16 6.98 -3.43
N GLU A 143 13.21 6.86 -2.59
CA GLU A 143 13.07 6.79 -1.12
C GLU A 143 12.17 7.91 -0.55
N ALA A 144 12.07 9.03 -1.28
CA ALA A 144 11.23 10.17 -0.94
C ALA A 144 9.72 9.85 -0.83
N ILE A 145 9.21 8.76 -1.43
CA ILE A 145 7.81 8.33 -1.26
C ILE A 145 7.55 7.86 0.18
N HIS A 146 8.57 7.35 0.88
CA HIS A 146 8.47 6.90 2.26
C HIS A 146 8.54 8.03 3.30
N ASN A 147 8.96 9.24 2.91
CA ASN A 147 9.25 10.33 3.86
C ASN A 147 8.34 11.56 3.66
N VAL A 148 7.14 11.37 3.13
CA VAL A 148 6.26 12.50 2.83
C VAL A 148 5.51 12.95 4.08
N GLU A 149 6.10 13.89 4.81
CA GLU A 149 5.35 14.94 5.50
C GLU A 149 5.21 16.10 4.51
N ILE A 150 4.01 16.34 3.96
CA ILE A 150 3.75 17.52 3.14
C ILE A 150 3.66 18.73 4.08
N GLU A 151 4.80 19.21 4.57
CA GLU A 151 4.83 20.35 5.50
C GLU A 151 4.48 21.70 4.84
N ASP A 152 4.28 21.79 3.53
CA ASP A 152 3.84 23.02 2.90
C ASP A 152 2.78 22.81 1.81
N LYS A 153 1.52 23.11 2.17
CA LYS A 153 0.32 23.08 1.31
C LYS A 153 0.29 24.19 0.25
N THR A 154 1.44 24.62 -0.28
CA THR A 154 1.49 25.53 -1.42
C THR A 154 1.70 24.75 -2.72
N LYS A 155 1.08 25.21 -3.82
CA LYS A 155 1.28 24.60 -5.15
C LYS A 155 2.76 24.52 -5.54
N PHE A 156 3.57 25.50 -5.11
CA PHE A 156 5.02 25.53 -5.36
C PHE A 156 5.80 24.50 -4.53
N GLY A 157 5.41 24.23 -3.28
CA GLY A 157 6.02 23.22 -2.44
C GLY A 157 5.83 21.80 -2.99
N ILE A 158 4.59 21.44 -3.35
CA ILE A 158 4.26 20.14 -3.95
C ILE A 158 4.97 19.93 -5.30
N LEU A 159 5.05 20.98 -6.13
CA LEU A 159 5.76 20.93 -7.41
C LEU A 159 7.27 20.76 -7.23
N ALA A 160 7.89 21.50 -6.31
CA ALA A 160 9.31 21.37 -6.02
C ALA A 160 9.65 19.97 -5.47
N TYR A 161 8.80 19.44 -4.59
CA TYR A 161 8.90 18.08 -4.08
C TYR A 161 8.79 17.04 -5.22
N ALA A 162 7.77 17.15 -6.08
CA ALA A 162 7.61 16.25 -7.22
C ALA A 162 8.82 16.30 -8.18
N VAL A 163 9.34 17.49 -8.47
CA VAL A 163 10.54 17.66 -9.30
C VAL A 163 11.77 17.02 -8.67
N ASN A 164 11.98 17.19 -7.36
CA ASN A 164 13.13 16.61 -6.67
C ASN A 164 13.03 15.09 -6.58
N THR A 165 11.83 14.56 -6.31
CA THR A 165 11.51 13.13 -6.29
C THR A 165 11.74 12.48 -7.66
N MET A 166 11.30 13.13 -8.75
CA MET A 166 11.53 12.66 -10.11
C MET A 166 13.00 12.75 -10.54
N LYS A 167 13.77 13.70 -9.99
CA LYS A 167 15.22 13.79 -10.21
C LYS A 167 15.99 12.68 -9.51
N SER A 168 15.55 12.19 -8.34
CA SER A 168 16.22 11.08 -7.65
C SER A 168 16.09 9.74 -8.37
N VAL A 169 15.08 9.58 -9.23
CA VAL A 169 14.88 8.38 -10.07
C VAL A 169 15.31 8.60 -11.52
N MET A 170 16.16 9.61 -11.76
CA MET A 170 16.63 9.96 -13.11
C MET A 170 17.71 9.01 -13.63
N THR A 171 18.31 8.18 -12.77
CA THR A 171 19.40 7.27 -13.13
C THR A 171 18.95 5.92 -13.67
N ASP A 172 17.64 5.66 -13.73
CA ASP A 172 17.12 4.35 -14.10
C ASP A 172 17.27 4.05 -15.58
N GLN A 173 17.69 2.81 -15.85
CA GLN A 173 17.79 2.28 -17.20
C GLN A 173 16.40 2.02 -17.77
N VAL A 174 16.24 2.27 -19.06
CA VAL A 174 15.07 1.79 -19.81
C VAL A 174 15.22 0.28 -20.00
N PHE A 175 14.12 -0.44 -19.82
CA PHE A 175 14.03 -1.88 -20.02
C PHE A 175 12.86 -2.23 -20.93
N ASN A 176 12.97 -3.34 -21.66
CA ASN A 176 11.85 -3.87 -22.43
C ASN A 176 10.93 -4.67 -21.51
N ILE A 177 9.64 -4.34 -21.56
CA ILE A 177 8.63 -4.97 -20.70
C ILE A 177 7.40 -5.32 -21.52
N LYS A 178 6.83 -6.47 -21.21
CA LYS A 178 5.55 -6.92 -21.73
C LYS A 178 4.54 -6.97 -20.59
N VAL A 179 3.48 -6.20 -20.70
CA VAL A 179 2.35 -6.15 -19.78
C VAL A 179 1.12 -6.68 -20.52
N GLU A 180 0.57 -7.78 -20.05
CA GLU A 180 -0.62 -8.41 -20.62
C GLU A 180 -1.78 -8.33 -19.64
N THR A 181 -2.94 -7.83 -20.09
CA THR A 181 -4.13 -7.67 -19.26
C THR A 181 -5.40 -8.01 -20.05
N GLU A 182 -6.54 -8.08 -19.37
CA GLU A 182 -7.83 -8.24 -20.05
C GLU A 182 -8.33 -7.00 -20.80
N ASN A 183 -7.75 -5.82 -20.55
CA ASN A 183 -8.21 -4.53 -21.09
C ASN A 183 -7.19 -3.83 -22.01
N GLY A 184 -6.10 -4.52 -22.35
CA GLY A 184 -5.05 -3.97 -23.21
C GLY A 184 -3.69 -4.56 -22.87
N ASN A 185 -2.80 -4.56 -23.86
CA ASN A 185 -1.45 -5.04 -23.70
C ASN A 185 -0.46 -3.93 -24.03
N TYR A 186 0.68 -3.92 -23.35
CA TYR A 186 1.83 -3.10 -23.67
C TYR A 186 3.03 -4.00 -23.95
N ASP A 187 3.77 -3.69 -25.01
CA ASP A 187 5.01 -4.39 -25.37
C ASP A 187 5.98 -3.33 -25.91
N GLY A 188 6.98 -3.01 -25.11
CA GLY A 188 7.94 -1.97 -25.46
C GLY A 188 8.82 -1.51 -24.31
N GLU A 189 9.48 -0.39 -24.52
CA GLU A 189 10.39 0.23 -23.57
C GLU A 189 9.64 0.87 -22.39
N ALA A 190 10.14 0.71 -21.18
CA ALA A 190 9.66 1.40 -19.99
C ALA A 190 10.84 1.76 -19.09
N SER A 191 10.74 2.88 -18.39
CA SER A 191 11.61 3.19 -17.25
C SER A 191 10.97 2.78 -15.93
N HIS A 192 9.64 2.82 -15.85
CA HIS A 192 8.88 2.45 -14.66
C HIS A 192 7.56 1.78 -15.04
N VAL A 193 7.14 0.83 -14.24
CA VAL A 193 5.77 0.30 -14.24
C VAL A 193 5.24 0.41 -12.83
N LEU A 194 4.09 1.08 -12.67
CA LEU A 194 3.40 1.22 -11.38
C LEU A 194 2.02 0.58 -11.50
N VAL A 195 1.64 -0.22 -10.51
CA VAL A 195 0.31 -0.81 -10.38
C VAL A 195 -0.28 -0.35 -9.05
N LEU A 196 -1.29 0.52 -9.13
CA LEU A 196 -1.87 1.23 -7.98
C LEU A 196 -3.27 0.69 -7.66
N LEU A 197 -3.55 0.39 -6.39
CA LEU A 197 -4.89 0.00 -5.90
C LEU A 197 -5.74 1.19 -5.45
N THR A 198 -5.35 2.39 -5.88
CA THR A 198 -5.93 3.65 -5.47
C THR A 198 -6.18 4.55 -6.66
N ASN A 199 -7.19 5.40 -6.53
CA ASN A 199 -7.40 6.52 -7.43
C ASN A 199 -6.68 7.79 -6.99
N TYR A 200 -6.03 7.78 -5.84
CA TYR A 200 -5.44 8.95 -5.21
C TYR A 200 -3.93 8.85 -5.19
N PHE A 201 -3.27 9.99 -5.37
CA PHE A 201 -1.87 10.18 -5.04
C PHE A 201 -1.80 11.35 -4.05
N ALA A 202 -1.29 11.09 -2.85
CA ALA A 202 -1.47 11.97 -1.71
C ALA A 202 -2.96 12.33 -1.51
N ASP A 203 -3.29 13.62 -1.47
CA ASP A 203 -4.64 14.15 -1.25
C ASP A 203 -5.44 14.38 -2.55
N LYS A 204 -4.87 14.02 -3.71
CA LYS A 204 -5.49 14.29 -5.01
C LYS A 204 -6.00 13.03 -5.67
N LYS A 205 -7.28 13.06 -6.09
CA LYS A 205 -7.85 12.07 -7.00
C LYS A 205 -7.22 12.26 -8.38
N ILE A 206 -6.53 11.24 -8.85
CA ILE A 206 -5.84 11.18 -10.15
C ILE A 206 -6.63 10.38 -11.19
N PHE A 207 -7.49 9.46 -10.75
CA PHE A 207 -8.28 8.60 -11.62
C PHE A 207 -9.77 8.74 -11.31
N GLU A 208 -10.60 8.95 -12.33
CA GLU A 208 -12.04 9.17 -12.15
C GLU A 208 -12.85 7.88 -12.03
N GLU A 209 -12.40 6.80 -12.68
CA GLU A 209 -13.13 5.53 -12.74
C GLU A 209 -13.19 4.82 -11.39
N ASN A 210 -14.22 4.03 -11.11
CA ASN A 210 -14.33 3.31 -9.84
C ASN A 210 -13.11 2.38 -9.64
N LYS A 211 -12.37 2.52 -8.53
CA LYS A 211 -11.22 1.66 -8.24
C LYS A 211 -11.59 0.21 -7.93
N ASP A 212 -12.79 -0.03 -7.40
CA ASP A 212 -13.09 -1.28 -6.70
C ASP A 212 -12.92 -2.51 -7.61
N GLY A 213 -11.96 -3.35 -7.20
CA GLY A 213 -11.59 -4.58 -7.89
C GLY A 213 -10.79 -4.39 -9.17
N TYR A 214 -10.21 -3.21 -9.40
CA TYR A 214 -9.29 -2.91 -10.51
C TYR A 214 -8.05 -2.15 -9.99
N ALA A 215 -6.92 -2.36 -10.66
CA ALA A 215 -5.73 -1.55 -10.47
C ALA A 215 -5.54 -0.55 -11.62
N ASN A 216 -4.96 0.60 -11.30
CA ASN A 216 -4.48 1.59 -12.26
C ASN A 216 -3.01 1.27 -12.61
N ILE A 217 -2.73 0.97 -13.87
CA ILE A 217 -1.40 0.62 -14.37
C ILE A 217 -0.85 1.82 -15.12
N LEU A 218 0.29 2.33 -14.66
CA LEU A 218 1.01 3.42 -15.31
C LEU A 218 2.36 2.89 -15.80
N ILE A 219 2.60 3.02 -17.10
CA ILE A 219 3.87 2.63 -17.73
C ILE A 219 4.53 3.90 -18.26
N LEU A 220 5.64 4.29 -17.66
CA LEU A 220 6.44 5.42 -18.12
C LEU A 220 7.39 4.93 -19.19
N LYS A 221 7.20 5.36 -20.44
CA LYS A 221 7.89 4.80 -21.63
C LYS A 221 9.38 5.16 -21.70
N ASP A 222 9.75 6.35 -21.21
CA ASP A 222 11.10 6.91 -21.34
C ASP A 222 11.72 7.21 -19.96
N ALA A 223 13.05 7.13 -19.87
CA ALA A 223 13.83 7.50 -18.69
C ALA A 223 14.18 9.00 -18.66
N SER A 224 14.00 9.74 -19.76
CA SER A 224 14.43 11.13 -19.84
C SER A 224 13.73 12.03 -18.83
N LEU A 225 14.51 12.93 -18.24
CA LEU A 225 14.01 13.88 -17.25
C LEU A 225 12.89 14.75 -17.81
N PHE A 226 12.95 15.10 -19.10
CA PHE A 226 11.91 15.92 -19.71
C PHE A 226 10.57 15.17 -19.79
N SER A 227 10.58 13.91 -20.24
CA SER A 227 9.40 13.05 -20.27
C SER A 227 8.83 12.87 -18.86
N LYS A 228 9.68 12.54 -17.88
CA LYS A 228 9.33 12.41 -16.47
C LYS A 228 8.73 13.68 -15.87
N LEU A 229 9.32 14.85 -16.13
CA LEU A 229 8.79 16.13 -15.63
C LEU A 229 7.51 16.58 -16.35
N SER A 230 7.33 16.21 -17.62
CA SER A 230 6.15 16.57 -18.41
C SER A 230 4.85 15.96 -17.87
N VAL A 231 4.96 14.89 -17.08
CA VAL A 231 3.85 14.18 -16.45
C VAL A 231 3.31 14.90 -15.20
N ILE A 232 4.15 15.68 -14.52
CA ILE A 232 3.80 16.30 -13.23
C ILE A 232 2.54 17.19 -13.32
N PRO A 233 2.38 18.06 -14.34
CA PRO A 233 1.15 18.85 -14.50
C PRO A 233 -0.10 18.00 -14.62
N ASP A 234 -0.02 16.86 -15.30
CA ASP A 234 -1.15 15.98 -15.58
C ASP A 234 -1.52 15.16 -14.33
N LEU A 235 -0.52 14.66 -13.58
CA LEU A 235 -0.73 14.10 -12.24
C LEU A 235 -1.41 15.10 -11.29
N LEU A 236 -0.99 16.37 -11.31
CA LEU A 236 -1.57 17.40 -10.44
C LEU A 236 -2.99 17.82 -10.82
N LYS A 237 -3.37 17.63 -12.09
CA LYS A 237 -4.71 17.88 -12.62
C LYS A 237 -5.62 16.65 -12.55
N GLY A 238 -5.05 15.47 -12.34
CA GLY A 238 -5.76 14.18 -12.41
C GLY A 238 -6.12 13.78 -13.84
N ASP A 239 -5.29 14.15 -14.83
CA ASP A 239 -5.53 13.90 -16.26
C ASP A 239 -4.35 13.12 -16.88
N VAL A 240 -3.97 12.02 -16.23
CA VAL A 240 -2.78 11.22 -16.61
C VAL A 240 -3.01 10.41 -17.89
N VAL A 241 -4.28 10.19 -18.24
CA VAL A 241 -4.70 9.36 -19.38
C VAL A 241 -4.33 9.98 -20.74
N GLY A 242 -4.08 11.30 -20.80
CA GLY A 242 -3.79 12.02 -22.03
C GLY A 242 -2.31 12.22 -22.39
N ASN A 243 -1.36 11.70 -21.60
CA ASN A 243 0.06 11.99 -21.79
C ASN A 243 0.76 10.91 -22.64
N ASP A 244 1.33 11.30 -23.80
CA ASP A 244 1.99 10.37 -24.72
C ASP A 244 3.16 9.57 -24.10
N ASN A 245 3.77 10.09 -23.03
CA ASN A 245 4.88 9.44 -22.31
C ASN A 245 4.41 8.39 -21.29
N ILE A 246 3.09 8.26 -21.10
CA ILE A 246 2.48 7.30 -20.19
C ILE A 246 1.53 6.40 -20.97
N GLU A 247 1.71 5.09 -20.82
CA GLU A 247 0.61 4.17 -21.10
C GLU A 247 -0.21 4.00 -19.83
N TYR A 248 -1.52 4.20 -19.93
CA TYR A 248 -2.46 3.92 -18.86
C TYR A 248 -3.34 2.74 -19.23
N ILE A 249 -3.35 1.72 -18.38
CA ILE A 249 -4.21 0.55 -18.51
C ILE A 249 -4.91 0.34 -17.17
N ARG A 250 -6.18 -0.05 -17.18
CA ARG A 250 -6.90 -0.47 -15.98
C ARG A 250 -7.28 -1.93 -16.10
N ALA A 251 -6.92 -2.74 -15.11
CA ALA A 251 -7.14 -4.19 -15.17
C ALA A 251 -7.21 -4.85 -13.80
N ARG A 252 -7.70 -6.08 -13.77
CA ARG A 252 -7.83 -6.96 -12.60
C ARG A 252 -6.78 -8.07 -12.60
N THR A 253 -6.34 -8.50 -13.77
CA THR A 253 -5.33 -9.55 -13.93
C THR A 253 -4.24 -9.04 -14.85
N ILE A 254 -3.00 -9.04 -14.36
CA ILE A 254 -1.88 -8.35 -14.99
C ILE A 254 -0.72 -9.32 -15.01
N LYS A 255 -0.19 -9.62 -16.20
CA LYS A 255 1.02 -10.43 -16.34
C LYS A 255 2.13 -9.52 -16.83
N ILE A 256 3.21 -9.48 -16.07
CA ILE A 256 4.35 -8.63 -16.35
C ILE A 256 5.57 -9.52 -16.55
N SER A 257 6.26 -9.32 -17.67
CA SER A 257 7.46 -10.09 -18.02
C SER A 257 8.47 -9.20 -18.74
N SER A 258 9.75 -9.59 -18.68
CA SER A 258 10.85 -8.89 -19.35
C SER A 258 11.87 -9.90 -19.84
N ASP A 259 12.63 -9.53 -20.87
CA ASP A 259 13.77 -10.31 -21.36
C ASP A 259 15.00 -10.18 -20.44
N SER A 260 15.01 -9.19 -19.55
CA SER A 260 16.04 -8.96 -18.54
C SER A 260 15.54 -9.32 -17.14
N GLU A 261 16.47 -9.70 -16.26
CA GLU A 261 16.17 -9.88 -14.84
C GLU A 261 15.89 -8.51 -14.21
N LEU A 262 14.62 -8.27 -13.88
CA LEU A 262 14.15 -7.07 -13.22
C LEU A 262 13.54 -7.46 -11.88
N GLU A 263 13.94 -6.75 -10.84
CA GLU A 263 13.37 -6.88 -9.51
C GLU A 263 12.09 -6.04 -9.42
N SER A 264 11.10 -6.54 -8.69
CA SER A 264 9.89 -5.79 -8.38
C SER A 264 9.83 -5.41 -6.90
N ASP A 265 8.93 -4.49 -6.59
CA ASP A 265 8.69 -3.96 -5.26
C ASP A 265 7.19 -3.94 -4.96
N VAL A 266 6.83 -4.26 -3.72
CA VAL A 266 5.47 -4.20 -3.17
C VAL A 266 5.46 -3.33 -1.92
N ASP A 267 4.67 -2.27 -1.92
CA ASP A 267 4.52 -1.31 -0.82
C ASP A 267 5.85 -0.75 -0.24
N GLY A 268 6.94 -0.73 -1.02
CA GLY A 268 8.27 -0.28 -0.60
C GLY A 268 9.24 -1.39 -0.18
N ASP A 269 8.80 -2.64 -0.19
CA ASP A 269 9.61 -3.80 0.10
C ASP A 269 9.89 -4.60 -1.17
N LYS A 270 11.12 -5.11 -1.28
CA LYS A 270 11.54 -5.96 -2.41
C LYS A 270 10.66 -7.21 -2.51
N SER A 271 10.22 -7.50 -3.73
CA SER A 271 9.40 -8.66 -4.09
C SER A 271 10.10 -9.56 -5.11
N ASP A 272 9.32 -10.44 -5.76
CA ASP A 272 9.82 -11.39 -6.75
C ASP A 272 10.45 -10.70 -7.97
N ASN A 273 11.39 -11.38 -8.61
CA ASN A 273 11.85 -10.98 -9.95
C ASN A 273 10.79 -11.33 -10.99
N LEU A 274 10.78 -10.60 -12.12
CA LEU A 274 9.92 -10.93 -13.24
C LEU A 274 10.19 -12.36 -13.78
N PRO A 275 9.16 -13.09 -14.24
CA PRO A 275 7.78 -12.65 -14.45
C PRO A 275 6.94 -12.62 -13.16
N VAL A 276 5.99 -11.69 -13.13
CA VAL A 276 5.01 -11.56 -12.03
C VAL A 276 3.60 -11.58 -12.60
N GLU A 277 2.72 -12.37 -11.98
CA GLU A 277 1.28 -12.33 -12.20
C GLU A 277 0.61 -11.61 -11.03
N ILE A 278 -0.08 -10.51 -11.33
CA ILE A 278 -0.83 -9.72 -10.36
C ILE A 278 -2.33 -9.99 -10.52
N LYS A 279 -3.01 -10.23 -9.40
CA LYS A 279 -4.47 -10.32 -9.30
C LYS A 279 -4.99 -9.32 -8.28
N VAL A 280 -5.98 -8.53 -8.66
CA VAL A 280 -6.68 -7.62 -7.76
C VAL A 280 -7.82 -8.35 -7.05
N LEU A 281 -7.76 -8.37 -5.73
CA LEU A 281 -8.79 -8.90 -4.84
C LEU A 281 -9.65 -7.73 -4.36
N GLY A 282 -10.77 -7.50 -5.04
CA GLY A 282 -11.64 -6.36 -4.79
C GLY A 282 -12.41 -6.46 -3.48
N GLN A 283 -12.43 -5.38 -2.70
CA GLN A 283 -13.14 -5.25 -1.42
C GLN A 283 -12.88 -6.44 -0.46
N HIS A 284 -11.64 -6.93 -0.47
CA HIS A 284 -11.25 -8.22 0.11
C HIS A 284 -11.06 -8.15 1.62
N ILE A 285 -10.58 -7.02 2.15
CA ILE A 285 -10.33 -6.83 3.59
C ILE A 285 -11.22 -5.70 4.11
N GLU A 286 -11.90 -5.93 5.23
CA GLU A 286 -12.55 -4.87 6.01
C GLU A 286 -11.54 -4.27 6.98
N VAL A 287 -11.32 -2.96 6.87
CA VAL A 287 -10.41 -2.19 7.72
C VAL A 287 -11.20 -1.22 8.60
N PHE A 288 -10.84 -1.10 9.87
CA PHE A 288 -11.37 -0.08 10.77
C PHE A 288 -10.82 1.30 10.42
N SER A 289 -11.47 1.98 9.48
CA SER A 289 -11.16 3.33 9.04
C SER A 289 -12.43 4.05 8.62
N GLN A 290 -12.38 5.38 8.57
CA GLN A 290 -13.46 6.14 7.96
C GLN A 290 -13.47 5.88 6.43
N PRO A 291 -14.65 5.86 5.79
CA PRO A 291 -14.73 5.95 4.34
C PRO A 291 -14.17 7.31 3.88
N LYS A 292 -13.39 7.33 2.80
CA LYS A 292 -13.03 8.59 2.13
C LYS A 292 -14.28 9.20 1.51
N GLU A 293 -14.58 10.46 1.85
CA GLU A 293 -15.62 11.27 1.20
C GLU A 293 -15.21 11.73 -0.22
#